data_AF-A0A962QFR2-F1
#
_entry.id   AF-A0A962QFR2-F1
#
_cell.length_a   1.000
_cell.length_b   1.000
_cell.length_c   1.000
_cell.angle_alpha   90.00
_cell.angle_beta   90.00
_cell.angle_gamma   90.00
#
_symmetry.space_group_name_H-M   'P 1'
#
loop_
_entity.id
_entity.type
_entity.pdbx_description
1 polymer ?
#
loop_
_entity_poly.entity_id
_entity_poly.type
_entity_poly.pdbx_seq_one_letter_code
_entity_poly.pdbx_strand_id
1 'polypeptide(L)'
;MNDLDLNQPAPQFEGISAEAQALIDQLWSLVASQAKRIEQLENRDAANSRTSSRPPSSDDAKARAERRGKTRSGRAKGGQVGHQGHYRARVETVDEVTRYEPPRHCACGGEIELAGKPVHRHQVFDLPQVRAQVTEHQVYAGVCCRCGRRHRGHLPAAVARGQMGAG
;
A
#
# COMPACT_ATOMS: atom_id res chain seq x y z
N MET A 1 21.31 34.95 -29.45
CA MET A 1 20.67 33.90 -30.28
C MET A 1 19.19 34.00 -29.97
N ASN A 2 18.35 34.35 -30.95
CA ASN A 2 16.92 34.55 -30.71
C ASN A 2 16.31 33.25 -30.18
N ASP A 3 15.79 33.27 -28.95
CA ASP A 3 14.84 32.27 -28.47
C ASP A 3 13.56 32.45 -29.28
N LEU A 4 13.43 31.71 -30.37
CA LEU A 4 12.20 31.64 -31.13
C LEU A 4 11.19 30.86 -30.28
N ASP A 5 10.16 31.54 -29.78
CA ASP A 5 9.06 30.91 -29.04
C ASP A 5 8.20 30.08 -30.01
N LEU A 6 8.50 28.79 -30.09
CA LEU A 6 7.81 27.82 -30.94
C LEU A 6 6.35 27.57 -30.53
N ASN A 7 5.88 28.14 -29.42
CA ASN A 7 4.46 28.10 -29.04
C ASN A 7 3.61 29.17 -29.74
N GLN A 8 4.26 30.10 -30.46
CA GLN A 8 3.59 31.13 -31.25
C GLN A 8 3.44 30.69 -32.72
N PRO A 9 2.48 31.25 -33.47
CA PRO A 9 2.39 31.01 -34.91
C PRO A 9 3.66 31.49 -35.62
N ALA A 10 3.92 30.89 -36.80
CA ALA A 10 5.09 31.25 -37.60
C ALA A 10 5.08 32.75 -37.93
N PRO A 11 6.24 33.43 -37.89
CA PRO A 11 6.33 34.82 -38.26
C PRO A 11 5.96 35.02 -39.72
N GLN A 12 5.22 36.10 -39.99
CA GLN A 12 4.86 36.50 -41.34
C GLN A 12 5.87 37.54 -41.85
N PHE A 13 6.30 37.38 -43.09
CA PHE A 13 7.25 38.29 -43.72
C PHE A 13 6.61 38.99 -44.92
N GLU A 14 6.81 40.30 -45.01
CA GLU A 14 6.39 41.08 -46.18
C GLU A 14 7.34 40.84 -47.36
N GLY A 15 6.79 40.74 -48.57
CA GLY A 15 7.58 40.65 -49.81
C GLY A 15 8.02 39.24 -50.23
N ILE A 16 7.57 38.19 -49.55
CA ILE A 16 7.78 36.80 -49.97
C ILE A 16 6.54 36.21 -50.65
N SER A 17 6.73 35.20 -51.50
CA SER A 17 5.64 34.53 -52.19
C SER A 17 4.77 33.73 -51.20
N ALA A 18 3.49 33.55 -51.54
CA ALA A 18 2.57 32.73 -50.73
C ALA A 18 3.08 31.29 -50.55
N GLU A 19 3.76 30.74 -51.56
CA GLU A 19 4.39 29.41 -51.50
C GLU A 19 5.53 29.35 -50.49
N ALA A 20 6.35 30.41 -50.41
CA ALA A 20 7.43 30.52 -49.44
C ALA A 20 6.88 30.66 -48.01
N GLN A 21 5.83 31.46 -47.82
CA GLN A 21 5.16 31.58 -46.50
C GLN A 21 4.53 30.25 -46.08
N ALA A 22 3.87 29.52 -46.99
CA ALA A 22 3.30 28.21 -46.69
C ALA A 22 4.37 27.17 -46.28
N LEU A 23 5.55 27.20 -46.93
CA LEU A 23 6.67 26.34 -46.54
C LEU A 23 7.23 26.70 -45.15
N ILE A 24 7.32 27.99 -44.83
CA ILE A 24 7.73 28.48 -43.51
C ILE A 24 6.76 27.96 -42.43
N ASP A 25 5.45 28.05 -42.68
CA ASP A 25 4.42 27.58 -41.74
C ASP A 25 4.53 26.06 -41.50
N GLN A 26 4.76 25.28 -42.56
CA GLN A 26 4.96 23.82 -42.45
C GLN A 26 6.21 23.47 -41.63
N LEU A 27 7.33 24.12 -41.92
CA LEU A 27 8.59 23.88 -41.21
C LEU A 27 8.48 24.30 -39.75
N TRP A 28 7.83 25.43 -39.46
CA TRP A 28 7.58 25.90 -38.10
C TRP A 28 6.77 24.89 -37.30
N SER A 29 5.66 24.41 -37.86
CA SER A 29 4.84 23.37 -37.21
C SER A 29 5.63 22.09 -36.97
N LEU A 30 6.47 21.68 -37.92
CA LEU A 30 7.29 20.49 -37.80
C LEU A 30 8.33 20.64 -36.69
N VAL A 31 9.03 21.78 -36.63
CA VAL A 31 10.02 22.08 -35.58
C VAL A 31 9.37 22.15 -34.20
N ALA A 32 8.22 22.82 -34.06
CA ALA A 32 7.47 22.87 -32.81
C ALA A 32 7.04 21.47 -32.33
N SER A 33 6.58 20.61 -33.26
CA SER A 33 6.19 19.23 -32.94
C SER A 33 7.38 18.37 -32.48
N GLN A 34 8.55 18.57 -33.09
CA GLN A 34 9.77 17.84 -32.74
C GLN A 34 10.32 18.31 -31.39
N ALA A 35 10.34 19.63 -31.14
CA ALA A 35 10.76 20.20 -29.87
C ALA A 35 9.93 19.62 -28.71
N LYS A 36 8.60 19.57 -28.86
CA LYS A 36 7.70 18.96 -27.86
C LYS A 36 7.97 17.47 -27.66
N ARG A 37 8.29 16.74 -28.73
CA ARG A 37 8.61 15.31 -28.65
C ARG A 37 9.94 15.05 -27.96
N ILE A 38 10.95 15.90 -28.20
CA ILE A 38 12.24 15.85 -27.52
C ILE A 38 12.05 16.11 -26.03
N GLU A 39 11.34 17.19 -25.66
CA GLU A 39 11.03 17.52 -24.26
C GLU A 39 10.30 16.36 -23.55
N GLN A 40 9.34 15.71 -24.21
CA GLN A 40 8.65 14.56 -23.64
C GLN A 40 9.56 13.33 -23.46
N LEU A 41 10.51 13.11 -24.36
CA LEU A 41 11.47 12.01 -24.26
C LEU A 41 12.49 12.29 -23.14
N GLU A 42 13.03 13.50 -23.07
CA GLU A 42 13.96 13.92 -22.02
C GLU A 42 13.31 13.83 -20.63
N ASN A 43 12.05 14.27 -20.48
CA ASN A 43 11.30 14.14 -19.24
C ASN A 43 11.05 12.68 -18.83
N ARG A 44 10.89 11.77 -19.81
CA ARG A 44 10.72 10.33 -19.54
C ARG A 44 12.02 9.70 -19.07
N ASP A 45 13.14 10.07 -19.68
CA ASP A 45 14.48 9.56 -19.31
C ASP A 45 14.95 10.11 -17.95
N ALA A 46 14.55 11.34 -17.60
CA ALA A 46 14.85 11.93 -16.29
C ALA A 46 14.00 11.36 -15.14
N ALA A 47 12.88 10.68 -15.44
CA ALA A 47 11.98 10.14 -14.44
C ALA A 47 12.49 8.81 -13.87
N ASN A 48 12.99 8.83 -12.64
CA ASN A 48 13.38 7.63 -11.90
C ASN A 48 12.53 7.45 -10.63
N SER A 49 12.66 6.32 -9.94
CA SER A 49 11.93 6.00 -8.70
C SER A 49 12.18 6.97 -7.52
N ARG A 50 13.16 7.87 -7.62
CA ARG A 50 13.42 8.91 -6.61
C ARG A 50 12.64 10.20 -6.89
N THR A 51 12.30 10.47 -8.15
CA THR A 51 11.60 11.70 -8.58
C THR A 51 10.18 11.45 -9.10
N SER A 52 9.78 10.19 -9.26
CA SER A 52 8.42 9.80 -9.67
C SER A 52 7.89 8.70 -8.75
N SER A 53 6.57 8.67 -8.51
CA SER A 53 5.90 7.62 -7.70
C SER A 53 5.94 6.22 -8.36
N ARG A 54 6.86 6.00 -9.30
CA ARG A 54 7.07 4.72 -9.98
C ARG A 54 7.85 3.79 -9.06
N PRO A 55 7.51 2.49 -9.04
CA PRO A 55 8.19 1.55 -8.17
C PRO A 55 9.67 1.40 -8.61
N PRO A 56 10.60 1.14 -7.67
CA PRO A 56 12.03 0.99 -7.96
C PRO A 56 12.37 -0.16 -8.90
N SER A 57 11.44 -1.08 -9.16
CA SER A 57 11.57 -2.16 -10.14
C SER A 57 11.43 -1.69 -11.59
N SER A 58 10.78 -0.53 -11.81
CA SER A 58 10.56 0.07 -13.11
C SER A 58 11.71 0.96 -13.60
N ASP A 59 12.74 1.15 -12.78
CA ASP A 59 13.96 1.87 -13.17
C ASP A 59 14.76 1.05 -14.20
N ASP A 60 15.46 1.75 -15.10
CA ASP A 60 16.37 1.12 -16.05
C ASP A 60 17.50 0.35 -15.37
N ALA A 61 18.05 -0.66 -16.07
CA ALA A 61 19.05 -1.56 -15.52
C ALA A 61 20.29 -0.81 -14.99
N LYS A 62 20.69 0.29 -15.66
CA LYS A 62 21.80 1.15 -15.24
C LYS A 62 21.50 1.87 -13.91
N ALA A 63 20.32 2.46 -13.78
CA ALA A 63 19.88 3.12 -12.55
C ALA A 63 19.72 2.13 -11.38
N ARG A 64 19.28 0.90 -11.65
CA ARG A 64 19.25 -0.19 -10.65
C ARG A 64 20.66 -0.63 -10.22
N ALA A 65 21.62 -0.68 -11.14
CA ALA A 65 23.01 -1.03 -10.84
C ALA A 65 23.75 0.04 -10.03
N GLU A 66 23.46 1.33 -10.28
CA GLU A 66 24.00 2.46 -9.51
C GLU A 66 23.40 2.58 -8.11
N ARG A 67 22.31 1.86 -7.82
CA ARG A 67 21.69 1.80 -6.51
C ARG A 67 22.63 1.05 -5.56
N ARG A 68 23.51 1.81 -4.88
CA ARG A 68 24.49 1.32 -3.90
C ARG A 68 23.85 0.22 -3.06
N GLY A 69 24.33 -1.01 -3.23
CA GLY A 69 23.92 -2.14 -2.42
C GLY A 69 24.11 -1.78 -0.96
N LYS A 70 23.06 -1.95 -0.16
CA LYS A 70 23.14 -1.69 1.29
C LYS A 70 24.26 -2.55 1.84
N THR A 71 25.28 -1.93 2.45
CA THR A 71 26.38 -2.66 3.08
C THR A 71 25.78 -3.73 3.97
N ARG A 72 26.15 -5.00 3.75
CA ARG A 72 25.64 -6.11 4.56
C ARG A 72 25.89 -5.76 6.02
N SER A 73 24.83 -5.65 6.82
CA SER A 73 25.02 -5.47 8.25
C SER A 73 25.78 -6.69 8.75
N GLY A 74 26.90 -6.50 9.45
CA GLY A 74 27.62 -7.60 10.12
C GLY A 74 26.83 -8.28 11.24
N ARG A 75 25.54 -7.94 11.40
CA ARG A 75 24.63 -8.55 12.36
C ARG A 75 24.18 -9.91 11.85
N ALA A 76 24.24 -10.92 12.72
CA ALA A 76 23.64 -12.22 12.47
C ALA A 76 22.13 -12.07 12.20
N LYS A 77 21.57 -12.97 11.40
CA LYS A 77 20.12 -13.07 11.22
C LYS A 77 19.49 -13.54 12.54
N GLY A 78 18.56 -12.77 13.08
CA GLY A 78 17.87 -13.08 14.34
C GLY A 78 17.79 -11.87 15.28
N GLY A 79 17.35 -12.12 16.51
CA GLY A 79 17.39 -11.14 17.59
C GLY A 79 18.82 -10.64 17.81
N GLN A 80 18.99 -9.38 18.17
CA GLN A 80 20.32 -8.84 18.45
C GLN A 80 20.89 -9.51 19.71
N VAL A 81 22.21 -9.63 19.77
CA VAL A 81 22.92 -10.17 20.95
C VAL A 81 22.53 -9.37 22.19
N GLY A 82 22.02 -10.06 23.22
CA GLY A 82 21.54 -9.45 24.47
C GLY A 82 20.02 -9.23 24.54
N HIS A 83 19.27 -9.40 23.45
CA HIS A 83 17.80 -9.37 23.51
C HIS A 83 17.27 -10.67 24.09
N GLN A 84 16.55 -10.57 25.21
CA GLN A 84 15.80 -11.71 25.74
C GLN A 84 14.65 -12.04 24.79
N GLY A 85 14.62 -13.29 24.32
CA GLY A 85 13.50 -13.77 23.54
C GLY A 85 12.24 -13.89 24.41
N HIS A 86 11.15 -13.26 23.98
CA HIS A 86 9.84 -13.51 24.56
C HIS A 86 9.16 -14.63 23.77
N TYR A 87 8.77 -15.68 24.47
CA TYR A 87 7.96 -16.77 23.94
C TYR A 87 6.69 -16.91 24.77
N ARG A 88 5.62 -17.41 24.16
CA ARG A 88 4.40 -17.74 24.91
C ARG A 88 4.69 -18.97 25.75
N ALA A 89 4.72 -18.78 27.06
CA ALA A 89 4.79 -19.89 27.99
C ALA A 89 3.54 -20.76 27.85
N ARG A 90 3.75 -22.05 28.04
CA ARG A 90 2.68 -23.03 28.11
C ARG A 90 1.82 -22.78 29.35
N VAL A 91 0.50 -22.91 29.23
CA VAL A 91 -0.42 -22.85 30.37
C VAL A 91 -0.70 -24.25 30.95
N GLU A 92 -0.93 -24.34 32.25
CA GLU A 92 -1.26 -25.61 32.90
C GLU A 92 -2.74 -25.95 32.82
N THR A 93 -3.61 -24.96 32.97
CA THR A 93 -5.07 -25.10 32.81
C THR A 93 -5.45 -24.80 31.35
N VAL A 94 -6.17 -25.72 30.72
CA VAL A 94 -6.69 -25.59 29.34
C VAL A 94 -8.17 -25.93 29.32
N ASP A 95 -8.91 -25.36 28.36
CA ASP A 95 -10.35 -25.56 28.25
C ASP A 95 -10.70 -26.97 27.74
N GLU A 96 -9.93 -27.50 26.78
CA GLU A 96 -10.16 -28.82 26.18
C GLU A 96 -8.83 -29.57 25.95
N VAL A 97 -8.86 -30.90 26.04
CA VAL A 97 -7.73 -31.78 25.74
C VAL A 97 -8.15 -32.88 24.77
N THR A 98 -7.71 -32.79 23.52
CA THR A 98 -7.79 -33.89 22.54
C THR A 98 -6.52 -34.73 22.59
N ARG A 99 -6.65 -36.06 22.74
CA ARG A 99 -5.52 -36.99 22.71
C ARG A 99 -5.36 -37.60 21.32
N TYR A 100 -4.13 -37.62 20.83
CA TYR A 100 -3.76 -38.27 19.58
C TYR A 100 -2.86 -39.46 19.91
N GLU A 101 -3.45 -40.65 19.94
CA GLU A 101 -2.77 -41.89 20.31
C GLU A 101 -2.36 -42.67 19.04
N PRO A 102 -1.23 -43.40 19.06
CA PRO A 102 -0.88 -44.34 18.00
C PRO A 102 -1.94 -45.45 17.85
N PRO A 103 -1.94 -46.20 16.73
CA PRO A 103 -2.79 -47.37 16.59
C PRO A 103 -2.47 -48.41 17.68
N ARG A 104 -3.44 -49.29 17.99
CA ARG A 104 -3.25 -50.36 18.98
C ARG A 104 -2.19 -51.39 18.57
N HIS A 105 -1.98 -51.57 17.28
CA HIS A 105 -1.04 -52.56 16.75
C HIS A 105 -0.04 -51.88 15.82
N CYS A 106 1.21 -52.32 15.93
CA CYS A 106 2.28 -51.99 15.01
C CYS A 106 2.06 -52.69 13.66
N ALA A 107 2.66 -52.16 12.60
CA ALA A 107 2.64 -52.78 11.29
C ALA A 107 3.22 -54.21 11.28
N CYS A 108 4.05 -54.57 12.26
CA CYS A 108 4.57 -55.93 12.42
C CYS A 108 3.60 -56.89 13.14
N GLY A 109 2.43 -56.41 13.60
CA GLY A 109 1.44 -57.19 14.34
C GLY A 109 1.61 -57.18 15.86
N GLY A 110 2.68 -56.57 16.40
CA GLY A 110 2.86 -56.39 17.84
C GLY A 110 1.92 -55.34 18.44
N GLU A 111 1.52 -55.51 19.70
CA GLU A 111 0.69 -54.53 20.43
C GLU A 111 1.52 -53.31 20.85
N ILE A 112 0.93 -52.11 20.75
CA ILE A 112 1.56 -50.85 21.16
C ILE A 112 1.03 -50.46 22.53
N GLU A 113 1.90 -50.51 23.53
CA GLU A 113 1.59 -50.01 24.86
C GLU A 113 1.76 -48.49 24.93
N LEU A 114 0.70 -47.80 25.36
CA LEU A 114 0.72 -46.36 25.56
C LEU A 114 1.45 -46.00 26.85
N ALA A 115 2.41 -45.08 26.76
CA ALA A 115 2.98 -44.45 27.94
C ALA A 115 1.90 -43.62 28.67
N GLY A 116 1.89 -43.67 30.01
CA GLY A 116 0.88 -42.96 30.83
C GLY A 116 0.98 -41.43 30.80
N LYS A 117 1.92 -40.83 30.04
CA LYS A 117 2.09 -39.38 29.86
C LYS A 117 2.43 -39.06 28.40
N PRO A 118 1.95 -37.91 27.88
CA PRO A 118 2.26 -37.48 26.51
C PRO A 118 3.74 -37.09 26.38
N VAL A 119 4.39 -37.52 25.28
CA VAL A 119 5.79 -37.17 24.94
C VAL A 119 5.91 -35.73 24.45
N HIS A 120 4.90 -35.24 23.73
CA HIS A 120 4.81 -33.86 23.27
C HIS A 120 3.42 -33.30 23.56
N ARG A 121 3.34 -32.02 23.93
CA ARG A 121 2.06 -31.35 24.16
C ARG A 121 2.07 -29.99 23.44
N HIS A 122 1.27 -29.86 22.40
CA HIS A 122 1.04 -28.63 21.66
C HIS A 122 -0.20 -27.89 22.21
N GLN A 123 -0.17 -26.56 22.29
CA GLN A 123 -1.30 -25.73 22.72
C GLN A 123 -1.62 -24.71 21.63
N VAL A 124 -2.88 -24.69 21.23
CA VAL A 124 -3.43 -23.72 20.28
C VAL A 124 -4.28 -22.73 21.07
N PHE A 125 -4.06 -21.44 20.86
CA PHE A 125 -4.84 -20.36 21.48
C PHE A 125 -5.77 -19.79 20.42
N ASP A 126 -7.00 -20.24 20.43
CA ASP A 126 -8.04 -19.71 19.54
C ASP A 126 -8.92 -18.71 20.29
N LEU A 127 -9.27 -17.63 19.58
CA LEU A 127 -10.28 -16.69 20.05
C LEU A 127 -11.64 -17.24 19.59
N PRO A 128 -12.57 -17.56 20.50
CA PRO A 128 -13.93 -17.92 20.10
C PRO A 128 -14.56 -16.76 19.33
N GLN A 129 -15.68 -17.01 18.62
CA GLN A 129 -16.33 -16.03 17.74
C GLN A 129 -16.37 -14.62 18.35
N VAL A 130 -15.49 -13.74 17.87
CA VAL A 130 -15.47 -12.32 18.25
C VAL A 130 -16.49 -11.60 17.40
N ARG A 131 -17.58 -11.15 18.01
CA ARG A 131 -18.62 -10.36 17.34
C ARG A 131 -18.52 -8.91 17.77
N ALA A 132 -18.60 -8.00 16.80
CA ALA A 132 -18.67 -6.58 17.10
C ALA A 132 -20.02 -6.27 17.79
N GLN A 133 -19.97 -5.55 18.90
CA GLN A 133 -21.15 -4.91 19.46
C GLN A 133 -21.40 -3.61 18.67
N VAL A 134 -22.52 -3.54 17.95
CA VAL A 134 -22.89 -2.39 17.14
C VAL A 134 -23.95 -1.58 17.87
N THR A 135 -23.66 -0.30 18.13
CA THR A 135 -24.62 0.66 18.68
C THR A 135 -24.98 1.68 17.61
N GLU A 136 -26.26 1.77 17.26
CA GLU A 136 -26.75 2.77 16.31
C GLU A 136 -27.18 4.04 17.04
N HIS A 137 -26.64 5.19 16.62
CA HIS A 137 -27.01 6.49 17.16
C HIS A 137 -27.90 7.23 16.17
N GLN A 138 -29.21 7.26 16.44
CA GLN A 138 -30.18 7.92 15.58
C GLN A 138 -30.37 9.40 15.96
N VAL A 139 -30.31 10.26 14.95
CA VAL A 139 -30.52 11.71 15.10
C VAL A 139 -31.80 12.11 14.38
N TYR A 140 -32.78 12.57 15.14
CA TYR A 140 -34.05 13.04 14.61
C TYR A 140 -34.00 14.53 14.26
N ALA A 141 -34.86 14.92 13.32
CA ALA A 141 -35.13 16.31 12.98
C ALA A 141 -36.64 16.56 12.98
N GLY A 142 -37.04 17.80 13.24
CA GLY A 142 -38.45 18.21 13.30
C GLY A 142 -38.64 19.66 12.92
N VAL A 143 -39.90 20.04 12.67
CA VAL A 143 -40.28 21.41 12.35
C VAL A 143 -41.19 21.94 13.46
N CYS A 144 -40.91 23.13 13.96
CA CYS A 144 -41.75 23.78 14.95
C CYS A 144 -43.10 24.14 14.31
N CYS A 145 -44.20 23.60 14.86
CA CYS A 145 -45.55 23.85 14.37
C CYS A 145 -46.01 25.31 14.50
N ARG A 146 -45.34 26.12 15.33
CA ARG A 146 -45.69 27.54 15.52
C ARG A 146 -44.96 28.49 14.60
N CYS A 147 -43.65 28.29 14.39
CA CYS A 147 -42.81 29.24 13.65
C CYS A 147 -42.16 28.65 12.40
N GLY A 148 -42.40 27.37 12.10
CA GLY A 148 -41.86 26.70 10.92
C GLY A 148 -40.35 26.43 10.95
N ARG A 149 -39.63 26.77 12.03
CA ARG A 149 -38.18 26.52 12.13
C ARG A 149 -37.87 25.04 12.22
N ARG A 150 -36.80 24.63 11.53
CA ARG A 150 -36.25 23.28 11.56
C ARG A 150 -35.31 23.13 12.75
N HIS A 151 -35.44 22.01 13.46
CA HIS A 151 -34.57 21.60 14.56
C HIS A 151 -34.00 20.22 14.26
N ARG A 152 -32.77 19.97 14.71
CA ARG A 152 -32.07 18.69 14.56
C ARG A 152 -31.39 18.34 15.89
N GLY A 153 -31.44 17.07 16.27
CA GLY A 153 -30.61 16.56 17.37
C GLY A 153 -29.12 16.59 17.01
N HIS A 154 -28.28 16.47 18.04
CA HIS A 154 -26.83 16.37 17.86
C HIS A 154 -26.29 15.19 18.66
N LEU A 155 -25.27 14.52 18.12
CA LEU A 155 -24.56 13.47 18.84
C LEU A 155 -23.70 14.11 19.94
N PRO A 156 -23.63 13.49 21.14
CA PRO A 156 -22.68 13.90 22.18
C PRO A 156 -21.23 13.81 21.69
N ALA A 157 -20.35 14.64 22.24
CA ALA A 157 -18.93 14.66 21.87
C ALA A 157 -18.21 13.32 22.15
N ALA A 158 -18.73 12.52 23.08
CA ALA A 158 -18.20 11.19 23.41
C ALA A 158 -18.45 10.13 22.33
N VAL A 159 -19.39 10.37 21.39
CA VAL A 159 -19.65 9.46 20.28
C VAL A 159 -18.65 9.74 19.16
N ALA A 160 -17.87 8.72 18.79
CA ALA A 160 -16.91 8.84 17.70
C ALA A 160 -17.61 9.22 16.39
N ARG A 161 -16.96 10.07 15.58
CA ARG A 161 -17.50 10.47 14.26
C ARG A 161 -17.30 9.41 13.17
N GLY A 162 -16.38 8.48 13.39
CA GLY A 162 -16.09 7.35 12.49
C GLY A 162 -16.92 6.12 12.83
N GLN A 163 -16.84 5.08 12.00
CA GLN A 163 -17.56 3.82 12.20
C GLN A 163 -16.95 2.92 13.30
N MET A 164 -15.81 3.30 13.86
CA MET A 164 -15.10 2.57 14.91
C MET A 164 -15.09 3.42 16.18
N GLY A 165 -15.42 2.80 17.32
CA GLY A 165 -15.26 3.40 18.63
C GLY A 165 -13.79 3.49 19.05
N ALA A 166 -13.53 4.12 20.19
CA ALA A 166 -12.24 4.05 20.87
C ALA A 166 -12.09 2.67 21.51
N GLY A 167 -11.87 1.64 20.68
CA GLY A 167 -11.48 0.31 21.14
C GLY A 167 -10.09 0.32 21.76
#